data_AF-A0A9N8QZ65-F1
#
_entry.id   AF-A0A9N8QZ65-F1
#
_cell.length_a   1.000
_cell.length_b   1.000
_cell.length_c   1.000
_cell.angle_alpha   90.00
_cell.angle_beta   90.00
_cell.angle_gamma   90.00
#
_symmetry.space_group_name_H-M   'P 1'
#
loop_
_entity.id
_entity.type
_entity.pdbx_description
1 polymer ?
#
loop_
_entity_poly.entity_id
_entity_poly.type
_entity_poly.pdbx_seq_one_letter_code
_entity_poly.pdbx_strand_id
1 'polypeptide(L)'
;MKVKHNAAHLRRRVLPSVLIGIMLCNAAPAALAQVAYSSVNDDASASTRVLEMFRGEVRILHLPGTIKRIAIGNGKLITANVVDGSLMLLGEQDGMTSLVVWNEKGIALQTTVRIAKAEVNASLEQLRAVLKSVSGLRIDAIGSNIVLSGTVHRDMAGIVKSATQDMKNVIDTTSIDEGDALKKTVHFKVQIMEVTRNAQKNLGISWDSKFNGPQIGGATSVATGAAKAVTAGTSYFLAGLASNITSQINFAIDNGDAYVLAAPELNTKSGGTASFLAGGEVPIPQSGALGTTNVEYKQYGIKLSIIPVVDANNIISAHLTTEISQIDPTVSYGGMPGFLTRNTSSDISMRAGETLAISGLVSADAVNDSNGMPFLGQLPIIGQLFRSDSFRAKKSDLVIFVTPVISDPELAPNTDLLARADRMDQGYRKEYGNPNPLIADQDKTSLMPAPRQRIEPTPALLPSPIRSAPPQAPTGEQAPASTALPRQPSIEAAPEPASKASAQPAPPQPSVSAVPAGVAEALQLLTAAQRPPVAQNATSNAAQPSGNGKVAPQVGVLGNSSD
;
A
#
# COMPACT_ATOMS: atom_id res chain seq x y z
N MET A 1 33.27 -41.17 -4.25
CA MET A 1 32.56 -41.12 -5.56
C MET A 1 32.97 -39.84 -6.28
N LYS A 2 33.42 -39.96 -7.53
CA LYS A 2 33.77 -38.89 -8.48
C LYS A 2 32.59 -38.68 -9.44
N VAL A 3 32.10 -37.47 -9.62
CA VAL A 3 31.43 -36.97 -10.86
C VAL A 3 31.61 -35.43 -10.85
N LYS A 4 32.61 -34.87 -11.54
CA LYS A 4 32.69 -34.40 -12.94
C LYS A 4 31.99 -33.06 -13.24
N HIS A 5 32.84 -32.16 -13.72
CA HIS A 5 32.67 -30.79 -14.17
C HIS A 5 31.68 -30.62 -15.34
N ASN A 6 31.08 -29.43 -15.46
CA ASN A 6 31.08 -28.63 -16.69
C ASN A 6 30.48 -27.24 -16.43
N ALA A 7 31.30 -26.18 -16.51
CA ALA A 7 30.83 -24.80 -16.67
C ALA A 7 31.74 -24.10 -17.67
N ALA A 8 31.20 -23.85 -18.86
CA ALA A 8 31.87 -23.16 -19.95
C ALA A 8 31.81 -21.64 -19.76
N HIS A 9 32.91 -21.01 -20.17
CA HIS A 9 33.22 -19.60 -20.13
C HIS A 9 32.28 -18.74 -21.00
N LEU A 10 31.97 -17.52 -20.54
CA LEU A 10 32.10 -16.33 -21.38
C LEU A 10 32.26 -15.05 -20.54
N ARG A 11 33.42 -14.41 -20.69
CA ARG A 11 33.76 -13.07 -20.19
C ARG A 11 33.88 -12.13 -21.39
N ARG A 12 33.34 -10.90 -21.28
CA ARG A 12 33.98 -9.59 -21.63
C ARG A 12 32.90 -8.51 -21.61
N ARG A 13 32.94 -7.51 -20.71
CA ARG A 13 33.80 -6.31 -20.59
C ARG A 13 33.55 -5.23 -21.65
N VAL A 14 33.50 -4.01 -21.11
CA VAL A 14 32.98 -2.73 -21.55
C VAL A 14 34.10 -1.83 -22.13
N LEU A 15 33.71 -0.79 -22.90
CA LEU A 15 34.41 0.47 -23.28
C LEU A 15 35.51 0.40 -24.38
N PRO A 16 35.93 1.53 -25.01
CA PRO A 16 35.15 2.58 -25.72
C PRO A 16 35.81 3.06 -27.05
N SER A 17 35.24 4.13 -27.62
CA SER A 17 35.52 4.97 -28.80
C SER A 17 36.96 5.27 -29.25
N VAL A 18 37.11 5.63 -30.55
CA VAL A 18 37.96 6.67 -31.23
C VAL A 18 38.13 6.24 -32.71
N LEU A 19 37.64 6.89 -33.79
CA LEU A 19 37.78 8.23 -34.42
C LEU A 19 38.66 8.17 -35.70
N ILE A 20 38.39 9.10 -36.65
CA ILE A 20 39.03 9.39 -37.97
C ILE A 20 38.24 8.80 -39.16
N GLY A 21 37.75 9.55 -40.17
CA GLY A 21 37.84 10.98 -40.49
C GLY A 21 37.42 11.24 -41.95
N ILE A 22 37.31 12.54 -42.30
CA ILE A 22 37.10 13.20 -43.62
C ILE A 22 35.64 13.64 -43.88
N MET A 23 35.24 14.86 -43.48
CA MET A 23 35.34 16.17 -44.17
C MET A 23 34.54 16.29 -45.48
N LEU A 24 33.43 17.04 -45.46
CA LEU A 24 33.32 18.31 -46.20
C LEU A 24 32.04 19.08 -45.80
N CYS A 25 32.25 20.38 -45.58
CA CYS A 25 31.31 21.41 -45.16
C CYS A 25 30.57 21.98 -46.38
N ASN A 26 29.26 22.27 -46.30
CA ASN A 26 28.77 23.63 -46.58
C ASN A 26 27.27 23.85 -46.31
N ALA A 27 26.99 25.11 -46.01
CA ALA A 27 25.79 25.70 -45.44
C ALA A 27 24.56 25.80 -46.37
N ALA A 28 23.42 26.10 -45.74
CA ALA A 28 22.08 26.38 -46.27
C ALA A 28 22.05 27.51 -47.35
N PRO A 29 20.96 27.70 -48.12
CA PRO A 29 19.74 28.34 -47.61
C PRO A 29 18.39 27.89 -48.24
N ALA A 30 17.31 28.43 -47.69
CA ALA A 30 15.93 28.34 -48.17
C ALA A 30 15.73 28.88 -49.60
N ALA A 31 14.80 28.28 -50.37
CA ALA A 31 14.08 28.97 -51.45
C ALA A 31 12.84 28.20 -51.92
N LEU A 32 11.81 29.00 -52.21
CA LEU A 32 10.56 28.68 -52.91
C LEU A 32 10.77 27.90 -54.23
N ALA A 33 9.86 26.97 -54.52
CA ALA A 33 9.49 26.57 -55.88
C ALA A 33 8.05 26.06 -55.87
N GLN A 34 7.09 26.87 -56.28
CA GLN A 34 6.58 27.03 -57.65
C GLN A 34 5.47 26.03 -58.00
N VAL A 35 4.28 26.62 -58.14
CA VAL A 35 3.13 26.09 -58.87
C VAL A 35 3.56 25.88 -60.31
N ALA A 36 3.56 24.63 -60.76
CA ALA A 36 3.64 24.28 -62.16
C ALA A 36 2.30 23.64 -62.57
N TYR A 37 1.53 24.37 -63.35
CA TYR A 37 0.49 23.79 -64.19
C TYR A 37 1.18 22.94 -65.25
N SER A 38 0.79 21.67 -65.38
CA SER A 38 1.17 20.85 -66.53
C SER A 38 0.03 19.90 -66.86
N SER A 39 -0.67 20.30 -67.93
CA SER A 39 -1.30 19.51 -68.98
C SER A 39 -2.00 18.21 -68.60
N VAL A 40 -3.32 18.27 -68.80
CA VAL A 40 -4.21 17.18 -69.20
C VAL A 40 -3.48 16.19 -70.12
N ASN A 41 -3.21 15.00 -69.59
CA ASN A 41 -3.16 13.77 -70.36
C ASN A 41 -4.20 12.84 -69.75
N ASP A 42 -5.28 12.73 -70.49
CA ASP A 42 -6.39 11.80 -70.29
C ASP A 42 -5.90 10.42 -70.74
N ASP A 43 -5.41 9.62 -69.79
CA ASP A 43 -5.19 8.19 -69.99
C ASP A 43 -5.62 7.43 -68.72
N ALA A 44 -6.89 7.05 -68.74
CA ALA A 44 -7.44 5.80 -68.20
C ALA A 44 -6.81 5.27 -66.89
N SER A 45 -7.07 5.95 -65.79
CA SER A 45 -7.12 5.31 -64.48
C SER A 45 -8.35 4.40 -64.41
N ALA A 46 -8.21 3.16 -64.88
CA ALA A 46 -9.16 2.10 -64.61
C ALA A 46 -9.09 1.79 -63.10
N SER A 47 -9.97 2.42 -62.33
CA SER A 47 -10.21 2.05 -60.94
C SER A 47 -10.50 0.54 -60.90
N THR A 48 -9.61 -0.25 -60.30
CA THR A 48 -9.88 -1.67 -59.99
C THR A 48 -10.90 -1.68 -58.85
N ARG A 49 -12.15 -1.37 -59.19
CA ARG A 49 -13.24 -1.22 -58.22
C ARG A 49 -13.85 -2.60 -58.04
N VAL A 50 -13.48 -3.29 -56.96
CA VAL A 50 -14.01 -4.63 -56.63
C VAL A 50 -15.54 -4.55 -56.61
N LEU A 51 -16.19 -5.36 -57.44
CA LEU A 51 -17.64 -5.40 -57.54
C LEU A 51 -18.17 -6.39 -56.50
N GLU A 52 -18.76 -5.88 -55.42
CA GLU A 52 -19.40 -6.73 -54.41
C GLU A 52 -20.82 -7.11 -54.85
N MET A 53 -21.11 -8.41 -54.81
CA MET A 53 -22.41 -9.00 -55.11
C MET A 53 -22.76 -10.05 -54.06
N PHE A 54 -24.03 -10.44 -53.95
CA PHE A 54 -24.48 -11.52 -53.08
C PHE A 54 -24.91 -12.76 -53.86
N ARG A 55 -24.84 -13.93 -53.22
CA ARG A 55 -25.41 -15.17 -53.78
C ARG A 55 -26.91 -14.98 -54.07
N GLY A 56 -27.31 -15.17 -55.32
CA GLY A 56 -28.66 -14.98 -55.84
C GLY A 56 -28.95 -13.55 -56.35
N GLU A 57 -28.02 -12.60 -56.20
CA GLU A 57 -28.22 -11.22 -56.65
C GLU A 57 -28.03 -11.11 -58.18
N VAL A 58 -28.97 -10.42 -58.83
CA VAL A 58 -28.87 -10.01 -60.23
C VAL A 58 -28.47 -8.54 -60.28
N ARG A 59 -27.35 -8.24 -60.95
CA ARG A 59 -26.86 -6.88 -61.12
C ARG A 59 -26.68 -6.53 -62.58
N ILE A 60 -27.32 -5.45 -63.00
CA ILE A 60 -27.23 -4.94 -64.37
C ILE A 60 -26.18 -3.82 -64.40
N LEU A 61 -25.15 -4.00 -65.22
CA LEU A 61 -24.12 -3.01 -65.47
C LEU A 61 -24.32 -2.41 -66.86
N HIS A 62 -24.55 -1.10 -66.89
CA HIS A 62 -24.58 -0.33 -68.12
C HIS A 62 -23.14 0.04 -68.50
N LEU A 63 -22.65 -0.52 -69.59
CA LEU A 63 -21.30 -0.27 -70.10
C LEU A 63 -21.37 0.57 -71.38
N PRO A 64 -20.44 1.51 -71.59
CA PRO A 64 -20.43 2.32 -72.80
C PRO A 64 -20.03 1.47 -74.03
N GLY A 65 -20.92 1.45 -75.03
CA GLY A 65 -20.72 0.76 -76.31
C GLY A 65 -21.25 -0.68 -76.33
N THR A 66 -21.29 -1.27 -77.52
CA THR A 66 -21.80 -2.64 -77.73
C THR A 66 -20.81 -3.67 -77.17
N ILE A 67 -21.28 -4.53 -76.25
CA ILE A 67 -20.48 -5.59 -75.65
C ILE A 67 -20.19 -6.66 -76.71
N LYS A 68 -18.91 -6.89 -77.01
CA LYS A 68 -18.48 -7.92 -77.99
C LYS A 68 -18.08 -9.23 -77.34
N ARG A 69 -17.45 -9.17 -76.17
CA ARG A 69 -16.92 -10.35 -75.48
C ARG A 69 -16.95 -10.16 -73.98
N ILE A 70 -17.22 -11.25 -73.26
CA ILE A 70 -17.15 -11.33 -71.80
C ILE A 70 -16.25 -12.53 -71.46
N ALA A 71 -15.33 -12.35 -70.51
CA ALA A 71 -14.55 -13.43 -69.93
C ALA A 71 -14.74 -13.40 -68.41
N ILE A 72 -15.06 -14.57 -67.88
CA ILE A 72 -15.22 -14.83 -66.46
C ILE A 72 -14.15 -15.83 -66.07
N GLY A 73 -13.41 -15.57 -64.99
CA GLY A 73 -12.42 -16.50 -64.46
C GLY A 73 -13.05 -17.84 -64.04
N ASN A 74 -14.02 -17.79 -63.13
CA ASN A 74 -14.77 -18.95 -62.67
C ASN A 74 -16.28 -18.78 -62.92
N GLY A 75 -16.76 -19.40 -64.00
CA GLY A 75 -18.17 -19.36 -64.43
C GLY A 75 -19.15 -20.11 -63.52
N LYS A 76 -18.69 -20.87 -62.52
CA LYS A 76 -19.57 -21.45 -61.48
C LYS A 76 -19.95 -20.45 -60.40
N LEU A 77 -19.23 -19.34 -60.29
CA LEU A 77 -19.46 -18.30 -59.30
C LEU A 77 -20.38 -17.21 -59.86
N ILE A 78 -20.15 -16.77 -61.10
CA ILE A 78 -20.99 -15.77 -61.78
C ILE A 78 -21.42 -16.26 -63.16
N THR A 79 -22.67 -15.96 -63.52
CA THR A 79 -23.17 -16.08 -64.90
C THR A 79 -23.40 -14.69 -65.45
N ALA A 80 -22.94 -14.42 -66.68
CA ALA A 80 -23.07 -13.13 -67.33
C ALA A 80 -23.84 -13.28 -68.65
N ASN A 81 -24.90 -12.49 -68.82
CA ASN A 81 -25.69 -12.43 -70.04
C ASN A 81 -25.85 -10.97 -70.48
N VAL A 82 -25.98 -10.74 -71.78
CA VAL A 82 -26.26 -9.40 -72.32
C VAL A 82 -27.75 -9.28 -72.58
N VAL A 83 -28.40 -8.30 -71.95
CA VAL A 83 -29.82 -8.00 -72.10
C VAL A 83 -29.95 -6.52 -72.44
N ASP A 84 -30.56 -6.20 -73.58
CA ASP A 84 -30.78 -4.83 -74.07
C ASP A 84 -29.53 -3.94 -74.06
N GLY A 85 -28.39 -4.49 -74.50
CA GLY A 85 -27.10 -3.79 -74.53
C GLY A 85 -26.43 -3.59 -73.18
N SER A 86 -27.02 -4.10 -72.10
CA SER A 86 -26.48 -4.04 -70.74
C SER A 86 -26.02 -5.42 -70.26
N LEU A 87 -25.00 -5.44 -69.40
CA LEU A 87 -24.44 -6.67 -68.85
C LEU A 87 -25.20 -7.08 -67.59
N MET A 88 -25.97 -8.17 -67.66
CA MET A 88 -26.61 -8.77 -66.51
C MET A 88 -25.68 -9.83 -65.89
N LEU A 89 -25.30 -9.62 -64.63
CA LEU A 89 -24.53 -10.55 -63.83
C LEU A 89 -25.44 -11.21 -62.79
N LEU A 90 -25.38 -12.54 -62.67
CA LEU A 90 -26.02 -13.32 -61.62
C LEU A 90 -24.94 -13.98 -60.76
N GLY A 91 -24.96 -13.73 -59.45
CA GLY A 91 -24.07 -14.43 -58.51
C GLY A 91 -24.64 -15.79 -58.10
N GLU A 92 -24.00 -16.89 -58.49
CA GLU A 92 -24.49 -18.24 -58.20
C GLU A 92 -23.89 -18.85 -56.93
N GLN A 93 -22.59 -18.64 -56.68
CA GLN A 93 -21.86 -19.21 -55.53
C GLN A 93 -20.89 -18.20 -54.90
N ASP A 94 -20.65 -18.31 -53.59
CA ASP A 94 -19.73 -17.44 -52.87
C ASP A 94 -18.26 -17.67 -53.25
N GLY A 95 -17.51 -16.59 -53.40
CA GLY A 95 -16.11 -16.63 -53.84
C GLY A 95 -15.65 -15.34 -54.51
N MET A 96 -14.43 -15.36 -55.06
CA MET A 96 -13.87 -14.24 -55.85
C MET A 96 -13.56 -14.71 -57.26
N THR A 97 -13.91 -13.92 -58.26
CA THR A 97 -13.62 -14.19 -59.68
C THR A 97 -13.32 -12.91 -60.42
N SER A 98 -12.44 -12.96 -61.43
CA SER A 98 -12.19 -11.83 -62.33
C SER A 98 -13.23 -11.78 -63.44
N LEU A 99 -13.70 -10.57 -63.75
CA LEU A 99 -14.58 -10.27 -64.87
C LEU A 99 -13.87 -9.30 -65.82
N VAL A 100 -13.77 -9.67 -67.09
CA VAL A 100 -13.25 -8.80 -68.14
C VAL A 100 -14.28 -8.71 -69.26
N VAL A 101 -14.63 -7.49 -69.65
CA VAL A 101 -15.61 -7.19 -70.68
C VAL A 101 -14.93 -6.36 -71.76
N TRP A 102 -15.16 -6.69 -73.03
CA TRP A 102 -14.65 -5.96 -74.19
C TRP A 102 -15.79 -5.32 -74.97
N ASN A 103 -15.58 -4.06 -75.39
CA ASN A 103 -16.44 -3.35 -76.33
C ASN A 103 -15.71 -3.15 -77.67
N GLU A 104 -16.26 -2.33 -78.55
CA GLU A 104 -15.68 -2.04 -79.88
C GLU A 104 -14.33 -1.31 -79.83
N LYS A 105 -14.01 -0.65 -78.71
CA LYS A 105 -12.80 0.16 -78.52
C LYS A 105 -11.70 -0.54 -77.71
N GLY A 106 -11.94 -1.77 -77.22
CA GLY A 106 -10.99 -2.52 -76.41
C GLY A 106 -11.62 -3.09 -75.14
N ILE A 107 -10.86 -3.14 -74.03
CA ILE A 107 -11.37 -3.58 -72.72
C ILE A 107 -12.31 -2.48 -72.18
N ALA A 108 -13.58 -2.84 -72.03
CA ALA A 108 -14.62 -1.96 -71.51
C ALA A 108 -14.67 -1.95 -69.97
N LEU A 109 -14.39 -3.09 -69.34
CA LEU A 109 -14.36 -3.22 -67.88
C LEU A 109 -13.43 -4.38 -67.49
N GLN A 110 -12.55 -4.15 -66.52
CA GLN A 110 -11.79 -5.21 -65.85
C GLN A 110 -11.94 -5.02 -64.34
N THR A 111 -12.58 -5.97 -63.67
CA THR A 111 -12.82 -5.92 -62.23
C THR A 111 -12.78 -7.31 -61.59
N THR A 112 -12.53 -7.34 -60.29
CA THR A 112 -12.72 -8.53 -59.45
C THR A 112 -14.11 -8.48 -58.85
N VAL A 113 -14.92 -9.51 -59.09
CA VAL A 113 -16.23 -9.68 -58.47
C VAL A 113 -16.06 -10.51 -57.21
N ARG A 114 -16.50 -9.98 -56.07
CA ARG A 114 -16.54 -10.68 -54.78
C ARG A 114 -17.99 -11.02 -54.47
N ILE A 115 -18.31 -12.31 -54.43
CA ILE A 115 -19.64 -12.79 -54.03
C ILE A 115 -19.59 -13.19 -52.56
N ALA A 116 -20.26 -12.42 -51.73
CA ALA A 116 -20.49 -12.77 -50.33
C ALA A 116 -21.81 -13.54 -50.18
N LYS A 117 -21.93 -14.31 -49.10
CA LYS A 117 -23.24 -14.88 -48.73
C LYS A 117 -24.18 -13.74 -48.32
N ALA A 118 -25.34 -13.65 -48.95
CA ALA A 118 -26.36 -12.62 -48.65
C ALA A 118 -26.71 -12.57 -47.16
N GLU A 119 -26.73 -13.75 -46.52
CA GLU A 119 -27.04 -13.94 -45.10
C GLU A 119 -26.08 -13.19 -44.16
N VAL A 120 -24.81 -13.02 -44.52
CA VAL A 120 -23.81 -12.38 -43.63
C VAL A 120 -24.06 -10.89 -43.50
N ASN A 121 -24.38 -10.20 -44.61
CA ASN A 121 -24.65 -8.75 -44.56
C ASN A 121 -26.01 -8.43 -43.93
N ALA A 122 -27.04 -9.23 -44.23
CA ALA A 122 -28.34 -9.11 -43.56
C ALA A 122 -28.21 -9.30 -42.04
N SER A 123 -27.42 -10.31 -41.63
CA SER A 123 -27.12 -10.58 -40.22
C SER A 123 -26.34 -9.44 -39.55
N LEU A 124 -25.39 -8.84 -40.27
CA LEU A 124 -24.59 -7.73 -39.77
C LEU A 124 -25.41 -6.44 -39.62
N GLU A 125 -26.31 -6.15 -40.56
CA GLU A 125 -27.24 -5.02 -40.43
C GLU A 125 -28.22 -5.21 -39.28
N GLN A 126 -28.77 -6.43 -39.13
CA GLN A 126 -29.63 -6.78 -37.99
C GLN A 126 -28.89 -6.62 -36.66
N LEU A 127 -27.64 -7.10 -36.56
CA LEU A 127 -26.85 -7.01 -35.35
C LEU A 127 -26.48 -5.55 -35.01
N ARG A 128 -26.16 -4.73 -36.02
CA ARG A 128 -25.94 -3.28 -35.83
C ARG A 128 -27.21 -2.55 -35.39
N ALA A 129 -28.38 -2.96 -35.86
CA ALA A 129 -29.65 -2.37 -35.45
C ALA A 129 -29.96 -2.69 -33.97
N VAL A 130 -29.75 -3.95 -33.55
CA VAL A 130 -29.99 -4.41 -32.17
C VAL A 130 -28.98 -3.81 -31.19
N LEU A 131 -27.69 -3.77 -31.56
CA LEU A 131 -26.62 -3.32 -30.67
C LEU A 131 -26.29 -1.83 -30.80
N LYS A 132 -27.16 -1.04 -31.43
CA LYS A 132 -26.97 0.42 -31.61
C LYS A 132 -26.84 1.17 -30.28
N SER A 133 -27.46 0.65 -29.22
CA SER A 133 -27.42 1.22 -27.87
C SER A 133 -26.14 0.90 -27.10
N VAL A 134 -25.32 -0.04 -27.57
CA VAL A 134 -24.11 -0.47 -26.88
C VAL A 134 -22.94 0.42 -27.32
N SER A 135 -22.49 1.29 -26.43
CA SER A 135 -21.31 2.13 -26.65
C SER A 135 -20.02 1.30 -26.57
N GLY A 136 -19.00 1.70 -27.32
CA GLY A 136 -17.68 1.05 -27.31
C GLY A 136 -17.58 -0.24 -28.13
N LEU A 137 -18.65 -0.68 -28.79
CA LEU A 137 -18.70 -1.88 -29.62
C LEU A 137 -18.42 -1.59 -31.10
N ARG A 138 -17.53 -2.35 -31.71
CA ARG A 138 -17.24 -2.37 -33.15
C ARG A 138 -17.64 -3.72 -33.75
N ILE A 139 -18.40 -3.68 -34.84
CA ILE A 139 -18.96 -4.85 -35.53
C ILE A 139 -18.47 -4.85 -36.98
N ASP A 140 -17.57 -5.78 -37.28
CA ASP A 140 -16.95 -5.93 -38.61
C ASP A 140 -17.24 -7.31 -39.20
N ALA A 141 -17.45 -7.37 -40.51
CA ALA A 141 -17.52 -8.64 -41.24
C ALA A 141 -16.13 -9.02 -41.75
N ILE A 142 -15.65 -10.19 -41.34
CA ILE A 142 -14.38 -10.77 -41.78
C ILE A 142 -14.68 -12.12 -42.44
N GLY A 143 -14.70 -12.13 -43.77
CA GLY A 143 -15.02 -13.33 -44.56
C GLY A 143 -16.45 -13.79 -44.33
N SER A 144 -16.64 -15.00 -43.78
CA SER A 144 -17.95 -15.56 -43.43
C SER A 144 -18.43 -15.24 -42.02
N ASN A 145 -17.59 -14.60 -41.20
CA ASN A 145 -17.82 -14.38 -39.78
C ASN A 145 -18.02 -12.90 -39.46
N ILE A 146 -18.83 -12.61 -38.46
CA ILE A 146 -19.00 -11.28 -37.88
C ILE A 146 -18.17 -11.25 -36.60
N VAL A 147 -17.26 -10.29 -36.49
CA VAL A 147 -16.40 -10.13 -35.32
C VAL A 147 -16.88 -8.93 -34.51
N LEU A 148 -17.18 -9.16 -33.24
CA LEU A 148 -17.48 -8.11 -32.27
C LEU A 148 -16.21 -7.83 -31.48
N SER A 149 -15.81 -6.56 -31.45
CA SER A 149 -14.62 -6.12 -30.72
C SER A 149 -14.91 -4.81 -29.98
N GLY A 150 -14.15 -4.55 -28.92
CA GLY A 150 -14.28 -3.35 -28.11
C GLY A 150 -14.66 -3.63 -26.66
N THR A 151 -14.86 -2.56 -25.91
CA THR A 151 -15.13 -2.62 -24.47
C THR A 151 -16.60 -2.32 -24.22
N VAL A 152 -17.30 -3.25 -23.57
CA VAL A 152 -18.75 -3.18 -23.33
C VAL A 152 -19.00 -3.12 -21.83
N HIS A 153 -19.88 -2.24 -21.39
CA HIS A 153 -20.27 -2.16 -19.99
C HIS A 153 -21.04 -3.41 -19.54
N ARG A 154 -20.85 -3.87 -18.30
CA ARG A 154 -21.49 -5.09 -17.76
C ARG A 154 -23.00 -5.15 -17.96
N ASP A 155 -23.71 -4.04 -17.76
CA ASP A 155 -25.17 -3.98 -17.91
C ASP A 155 -25.63 -4.31 -19.33
N MET A 156 -24.77 -4.04 -20.32
CA MET A 156 -25.04 -4.28 -21.73
C MET A 156 -24.50 -5.64 -22.21
N ALA A 157 -23.64 -6.31 -21.42
CA ALA A 157 -23.05 -7.60 -21.77
C ALA A 157 -24.11 -8.70 -21.94
N GLY A 158 -25.19 -8.66 -21.16
CA GLY A 158 -26.31 -9.59 -21.31
C GLY A 158 -27.03 -9.44 -22.66
N ILE A 159 -27.15 -8.20 -23.14
CA ILE A 159 -27.78 -7.88 -24.43
C ILE A 159 -26.92 -8.39 -25.58
N VAL A 160 -25.60 -8.16 -25.51
CA VAL A 160 -24.64 -8.68 -26.50
C VAL A 160 -24.69 -10.21 -26.54
N LYS A 161 -24.64 -10.88 -25.37
CA LYS A 161 -24.69 -12.34 -25.29
C LYS A 161 -26.00 -12.92 -25.84
N SER A 162 -27.12 -12.26 -25.59
CA SER A 162 -28.43 -12.71 -26.09
C SER A 162 -28.56 -12.50 -27.60
N ALA A 163 -28.02 -11.40 -28.14
CA ALA A 163 -28.03 -11.11 -29.56
C ALA A 163 -27.11 -12.04 -30.38
N THR A 164 -26.04 -12.55 -29.78
CA THR A 164 -25.07 -13.43 -30.46
C THR A 164 -25.35 -14.92 -30.27
N GLN A 165 -26.11 -15.32 -29.25
CA GLN A 165 -26.38 -16.72 -28.90
C GLN A 165 -26.99 -17.56 -30.03
N ASP A 166 -27.87 -16.96 -30.83
CA ASP A 166 -28.58 -17.66 -31.90
C ASP A 166 -27.79 -17.65 -33.23
N MET A 167 -26.63 -16.98 -33.28
CA MET A 167 -25.86 -16.77 -34.51
C MET A 167 -24.62 -17.66 -34.56
N LYS A 168 -24.57 -18.57 -35.54
CA LYS A 168 -23.45 -19.52 -35.70
C LYS A 168 -22.17 -18.92 -36.30
N ASN A 169 -22.26 -17.72 -36.87
CA ASN A 169 -21.18 -17.05 -37.60
C ASN A 169 -20.64 -15.81 -36.89
N VAL A 170 -20.77 -15.75 -35.56
CA VAL A 170 -20.33 -14.61 -34.74
C VAL A 170 -19.16 -15.00 -33.85
N ILE A 171 -18.10 -14.20 -33.87
CA ILE A 171 -16.95 -14.31 -32.97
C ILE A 171 -16.97 -13.11 -32.04
N ASP A 172 -17.22 -13.36 -30.75
CA ASP A 172 -17.22 -12.34 -29.71
C ASP A 172 -15.81 -12.23 -29.10
N THR A 173 -15.15 -11.08 -29.31
CA THR A 173 -13.86 -10.72 -28.67
C THR A 173 -14.03 -9.45 -27.83
N THR A 174 -15.23 -9.19 -27.33
CA THR A 174 -15.50 -8.04 -26.48
C THR A 174 -14.88 -8.22 -25.09
N SER A 175 -14.40 -7.12 -24.52
CA SER A 175 -13.95 -7.07 -23.12
C SER A 175 -15.03 -6.38 -22.29
N ILE A 176 -15.34 -6.93 -21.12
CA ILE A 176 -16.35 -6.37 -20.23
C ILE A 176 -15.68 -5.32 -19.33
N ASP A 177 -16.18 -4.08 -19.38
CA ASP A 177 -15.88 -3.06 -18.38
C ASP A 177 -16.88 -3.20 -17.23
N GLU A 178 -16.37 -3.64 -16.07
CA GLU A 178 -17.16 -3.81 -14.85
C GLU A 178 -17.56 -2.48 -14.18
N GLY A 179 -17.10 -1.33 -14.73
CA GLY A 179 -17.39 -0.01 -14.18
C GLY A 179 -16.76 0.21 -12.80
N ASP A 180 -17.12 1.33 -12.16
CA ASP A 180 -16.66 1.64 -10.78
C ASP A 180 -17.53 0.98 -9.69
N ALA A 181 -18.70 0.46 -10.07
CA ALA A 181 -19.71 -0.05 -9.12
C ALA A 181 -19.44 -1.47 -8.61
N LEU A 182 -18.60 -2.26 -9.30
CA LEU A 182 -18.36 -3.68 -8.99
C LEU A 182 -16.87 -4.03 -8.88
N LYS A 183 -16.02 -3.03 -8.65
CA LYS A 183 -14.61 -3.29 -8.37
C LYS A 183 -14.50 -4.16 -7.12
N LYS A 184 -13.74 -5.25 -7.22
CA LYS A 184 -13.42 -6.14 -6.10
C LYS A 184 -13.00 -5.33 -4.88
N THR A 185 -13.59 -5.63 -3.73
CA THR A 185 -13.14 -5.08 -2.45
C THR A 185 -12.07 -5.99 -1.89
N VAL A 186 -11.11 -5.40 -1.18
CA VAL A 186 -10.01 -6.11 -0.55
C VAL A 186 -10.00 -5.74 0.92
N HIS A 187 -10.05 -6.77 1.76
CA HIS A 187 -9.84 -6.71 3.19
C HIS A 187 -8.34 -6.86 3.48
N PHE A 188 -7.75 -5.89 4.17
CA PHE A 188 -6.37 -5.93 4.61
C PHE A 188 -6.32 -6.19 6.10
N LYS A 189 -5.63 -7.27 6.49
CA LYS A 189 -5.22 -7.53 7.87
C LYS A 189 -3.73 -7.23 8.01
N VAL A 190 -3.41 -6.18 8.74
CA VAL A 190 -2.02 -5.82 9.05
C VAL A 190 -1.74 -6.28 10.47
N GLN A 191 -0.58 -6.88 10.73
CA GLN A 191 -0.17 -7.28 12.08
C GLN A 191 1.21 -6.73 12.37
N ILE A 192 1.31 -5.95 13.44
CA ILE A 192 2.54 -5.33 13.92
C ILE A 192 2.87 -6.01 15.23
N MET A 193 4.01 -6.68 15.28
CA MET A 193 4.48 -7.42 16.45
C MET A 193 5.82 -6.85 16.90
N GLU A 194 5.90 -6.44 18.16
CA GLU A 194 7.15 -6.00 18.78
C GLU A 194 7.40 -6.77 20.07
N VAL A 195 8.60 -7.34 20.20
CA VAL A 195 9.09 -7.97 21.43
C VAL A 195 10.27 -7.14 21.93
N THR A 196 10.14 -6.55 23.12
CA THR A 196 11.24 -5.86 23.78
C THR A 196 11.69 -6.66 25.00
N ARG A 197 13.01 -6.81 25.17
CA ARG A 197 13.64 -7.45 26.32
C ARG A 197 14.65 -6.50 26.94
N ASN A 198 14.52 -6.28 28.23
CA ASN A 198 15.40 -5.45 29.04
C ASN A 198 16.05 -6.33 30.10
N ALA A 199 17.36 -6.19 30.24
CA ALA A 199 18.13 -6.79 31.32
C ALA A 199 18.99 -5.70 31.96
N GLN A 200 18.85 -5.51 33.26
CA GLN A 200 19.62 -4.57 34.06
C GLN A 200 20.24 -5.31 35.24
N LYS A 201 21.52 -5.06 35.47
CA LYS A 201 22.28 -5.67 36.56
C LYS A 201 23.14 -4.60 37.20
N ASN A 202 22.85 -4.29 38.45
CA ASN A 202 23.61 -3.33 39.27
C ASN A 202 24.20 -4.10 40.46
N LEU A 203 25.44 -4.56 40.30
CA LEU A 203 26.14 -5.32 41.34
C LEU A 203 27.42 -4.60 41.77
N GLY A 204 27.61 -4.49 43.07
CA GLY A 204 28.88 -4.09 43.68
C GLY A 204 28.68 -3.10 44.81
N ILE A 205 29.76 -2.43 45.18
CA ILE A 205 29.79 -1.49 46.30
C ILE A 205 30.10 -0.11 45.76
N SER A 206 29.15 0.80 45.92
CA SER A 206 29.34 2.22 45.64
C SER A 206 30.05 2.86 46.84
N TRP A 207 31.29 3.26 46.61
CA TRP A 207 32.08 4.04 47.55
C TRP A 207 31.95 5.53 47.21
N ASP A 208 32.01 6.37 48.24
CA ASP A 208 32.12 7.82 48.02
C ASP A 208 33.35 8.12 47.14
N SER A 209 33.14 8.86 46.05
CA SER A 209 34.20 9.22 45.09
C SER A 209 34.77 10.63 45.32
N LYS A 210 34.21 11.34 46.30
CA LYS A 210 34.59 12.68 46.72
C LYS A 210 34.61 12.70 48.24
N PHE A 211 35.73 13.11 48.80
CA PHE A 211 35.91 13.24 50.24
C PHE A 211 36.21 14.69 50.57
N ASN A 212 35.76 15.16 51.74
CA ASN A 212 36.14 16.48 52.23
C ASN A 212 37.67 16.55 52.35
N GLY A 213 38.29 17.49 51.65
CA GLY A 213 39.73 17.74 51.72
C GLY A 213 40.15 18.44 53.02
N PRO A 214 41.40 18.96 53.07
CA PRO A 214 41.85 19.76 54.20
C PRO A 214 40.93 20.95 54.43
N GLN A 215 40.40 21.04 55.63
CA GLN A 215 39.55 22.14 56.05
C GLN A 215 40.23 22.91 57.18
N ILE A 216 40.18 24.24 57.06
CA ILE A 216 40.74 25.18 58.01
C ILE A 216 39.56 25.96 58.60
N GLY A 217 39.30 25.77 59.89
CA GLY A 217 38.19 26.41 60.59
C GLY A 217 38.59 26.87 61.99
N GLY A 218 38.11 28.05 62.40
CA GLY A 218 38.28 28.54 63.76
C GLY A 218 37.16 28.04 64.66
N ALA A 219 37.51 27.27 65.71
CA ALA A 219 36.80 26.89 66.93
C ALA A 219 35.26 26.66 66.98
N THR A 220 34.51 26.68 65.88
CA THR A 220 33.06 26.38 65.85
C THR A 220 32.66 25.32 64.82
N SER A 221 33.59 24.83 64.00
CA SER A 221 33.34 23.79 62.99
C SER A 221 33.92 22.42 63.36
N VAL A 222 33.99 22.08 64.65
CA VAL A 222 34.27 20.70 65.10
C VAL A 222 32.96 19.93 65.26
N ALA A 223 32.24 19.79 64.14
CA ALA A 223 30.98 19.05 64.09
C ALA A 223 31.12 17.78 63.24
N THR A 224 32.27 17.10 63.27
CA THR A 224 32.42 15.72 62.80
C THR A 224 33.59 15.03 63.53
N GLY A 225 33.32 14.51 64.72
CA GLY A 225 33.91 13.24 65.16
C GLY A 225 35.25 13.18 65.92
N ALA A 226 36.08 14.22 66.04
CA ALA A 226 37.45 14.02 66.59
C ALA A 226 37.95 14.93 67.74
N ALA A 227 37.25 15.95 68.22
CA ALA A 227 37.73 16.71 69.39
C ALA A 227 36.58 17.33 70.21
N LYS A 228 36.21 16.67 71.31
CA LYS A 228 35.17 17.14 72.26
C LYS A 228 35.75 17.72 73.55
N ALA A 229 36.95 18.29 73.50
CA ALA A 229 37.59 18.91 74.66
C ALA A 229 38.45 20.12 74.23
N VAL A 230 37.81 21.27 74.00
CA VAL A 230 38.51 22.54 73.91
C VAL A 230 37.76 23.55 74.78
N THR A 231 38.39 23.97 75.86
CA THR A 231 37.90 24.95 76.83
C THR A 231 37.59 26.29 76.14
N ALA A 232 36.45 26.89 76.47
CA ALA A 232 36.02 28.18 75.94
C ALA A 232 37.03 29.30 76.28
N GLY A 233 37.47 30.05 75.27
CA GLY A 233 38.28 31.26 75.44
C GLY A 233 39.63 31.30 74.70
N THR A 234 40.04 30.23 74.02
CA THR A 234 41.27 30.22 73.22
C THR A 234 40.97 29.78 71.79
N SER A 235 41.20 30.67 70.82
CA SER A 235 41.00 30.40 69.39
C SER A 235 42.17 29.57 68.86
N TYR A 236 42.01 28.25 68.78
CA TYR A 236 42.99 27.38 68.11
C TYR A 236 42.70 27.32 66.61
N PHE A 237 43.77 27.42 65.82
CA PHE A 237 43.75 27.20 64.38
C PHE A 237 43.92 25.69 64.16
N LEU A 238 42.83 24.97 63.87
CA LEU A 238 42.91 23.55 63.51
C LEU A 238 42.81 23.41 62.00
N ALA A 239 43.91 22.96 61.40
CA ALA A 239 43.94 22.45 60.05
C ALA A 239 43.95 20.91 60.12
N GLY A 240 42.97 20.26 59.50
CA GLY A 240 42.85 18.81 59.57
C GLY A 240 42.04 18.22 58.41
N LEU A 241 42.21 16.92 58.20
CA LEU A 241 41.37 16.12 57.31
C LEU A 241 40.32 15.41 58.17
N ALA A 242 39.07 15.87 58.11
CA ALA A 242 37.94 15.13 58.65
C ALA A 242 37.09 14.66 57.47
N SER A 243 37.21 13.38 57.13
CA SER A 243 36.51 12.75 56.01
C SER A 243 35.84 11.47 56.48
N ASN A 244 34.57 11.29 56.15
CA ASN A 244 33.87 10.02 56.35
C ASN A 244 33.88 9.25 55.01
N ILE A 245 34.07 7.93 55.08
CA ILE A 245 33.96 7.05 53.90
C ILE A 245 32.72 6.20 54.11
N THR A 246 31.69 6.42 53.28
CA THR A 246 30.47 5.60 53.31
C THR A 246 30.48 4.61 52.14
N SER A 247 29.83 3.47 52.34
CA SER A 247 29.63 2.46 51.31
C SER A 247 28.15 2.09 51.20
N GLN A 248 27.67 1.93 49.98
CA GLN A 248 26.34 1.38 49.70
C GLN A 248 26.48 0.13 48.83
N ILE A 249 25.75 -0.93 49.16
CA ILE A 249 25.78 -2.18 48.40
C ILE A 249 24.62 -2.17 47.41
N ASN A 250 24.95 -2.23 46.12
CA ASN A 250 23.99 -2.45 45.06
C ASN A 250 23.96 -3.95 44.73
N PHE A 251 22.79 -4.57 44.83
CA PHE A 251 22.59 -5.99 44.53
C PHE A 251 21.26 -6.23 43.82
N ALA A 252 21.05 -5.51 42.71
CA ALA A 252 19.82 -5.57 41.93
C ALA A 252 20.07 -6.23 40.57
N ILE A 253 19.17 -7.13 40.19
CA ILE A 253 19.07 -7.70 38.84
C ILE A 253 17.60 -7.60 38.43
N ASP A 254 17.34 -6.79 37.41
CA ASP A 254 16.01 -6.56 36.87
C ASP A 254 15.96 -7.13 35.44
N ASN A 255 14.99 -8.01 35.17
CA ASN A 255 14.70 -8.46 33.81
C ASN A 255 13.25 -8.11 33.49
N GLY A 256 13.00 -7.59 32.29
CA GLY A 256 11.67 -7.21 31.86
C GLY A 256 11.48 -7.54 30.39
N ASP A 257 10.40 -8.26 30.08
CA ASP A 257 9.98 -8.54 28.71
C ASP A 257 8.65 -7.85 28.44
N ALA A 258 8.49 -7.27 27.25
CA ALA A 258 7.27 -6.64 26.79
C ALA A 258 6.93 -7.15 25.38
N TYR A 259 5.66 -7.48 25.17
CA TYR A 259 5.11 -7.89 23.88
C TYR A 259 3.98 -6.95 23.48
N VAL A 260 4.08 -6.40 22.28
CA VAL A 260 3.10 -5.48 21.71
C VAL A 260 2.58 -6.07 20.41
N LEU A 261 1.25 -6.22 20.31
CA LEU A 261 0.56 -6.62 19.08
C LEU A 261 -0.48 -5.55 18.73
N ALA A 262 -0.36 -5.01 17.52
CA ALA A 262 -1.40 -4.20 16.90
C ALA A 262 -1.86 -4.86 15.61
N ALA A 263 -3.18 -5.01 15.45
CA ALA A 263 -3.76 -5.66 14.28
C ALA A 263 -4.85 -4.80 13.62
N PRO A 264 -4.51 -3.71 12.92
CA PRO A 264 -5.51 -2.91 12.23
C PRO A 264 -6.04 -3.64 10.98
N GLU A 265 -7.34 -3.51 10.76
CA GLU A 265 -8.07 -4.16 9.67
C GLU A 265 -8.87 -3.09 8.88
N LEU A 266 -8.80 -3.13 7.55
CA LEU A 266 -9.49 -2.19 6.66
C LEU A 266 -10.03 -2.87 5.41
N ASN A 267 -11.16 -2.37 4.91
CA ASN A 267 -11.70 -2.75 3.61
C ASN A 267 -11.59 -1.59 2.63
N THR A 268 -11.21 -1.85 1.38
CA THR A 268 -11.22 -0.83 0.32
C THR A 268 -11.44 -1.45 -1.05
N LYS A 269 -12.03 -0.68 -1.97
CA LYS A 269 -12.21 -1.11 -3.37
C LYS A 269 -10.86 -1.10 -4.11
N SER A 270 -10.73 -1.96 -5.12
CA SER A 270 -9.62 -1.89 -6.08
C SER A 270 -9.54 -0.48 -6.71
N GLY A 271 -8.35 0.13 -6.67
CA GLY A 271 -8.08 1.51 -7.07
C GLY A 271 -8.53 2.58 -6.07
N GLY A 272 -9.11 2.21 -4.93
CA GLY A 272 -9.57 3.13 -3.90
C GLY A 272 -8.56 3.33 -2.77
N THR A 273 -8.57 4.51 -2.15
CA THR A 273 -7.74 4.81 -0.97
C THR A 273 -8.52 4.52 0.31
N ALA A 274 -7.91 3.81 1.26
CA ALA A 274 -8.40 3.71 2.62
C ALA A 274 -7.33 4.14 3.62
N SER A 275 -7.76 4.90 4.64
CA SER A 275 -6.92 5.35 5.73
C SER A 275 -7.56 5.01 7.07
N PHE A 276 -6.71 4.69 8.04
CA PHE A 276 -7.09 4.38 9.42
C PHE A 276 -6.11 5.06 10.37
N LEU A 277 -6.65 5.72 11.39
CA LEU A 277 -5.89 6.32 12.47
C LEU A 277 -6.50 5.84 13.79
N ALA A 278 -5.69 5.21 14.63
CA ALA A 278 -6.05 4.86 16.00
C ALA A 278 -5.02 5.44 16.97
N GLY A 279 -5.42 6.45 17.73
CA GLY A 279 -4.55 7.10 18.70
C GLY A 279 -5.14 8.42 19.18
N GLY A 280 -4.28 9.41 19.40
CA GLY A 280 -4.69 10.73 19.90
C GLY A 280 -3.80 11.85 19.37
N GLU A 281 -3.99 13.03 19.93
CA GLU A 281 -3.24 14.23 19.56
C GLU A 281 -2.60 14.86 20.79
N VAL A 282 -1.35 15.29 20.65
CA VAL A 282 -0.61 16.02 21.70
C VAL A 282 -0.54 17.49 21.30
N PRO A 283 -1.04 18.42 22.13
CA PRO A 283 -0.90 19.85 21.89
C PRO A 283 0.54 20.30 22.20
N ILE A 284 1.21 20.86 21.20
CA ILE A 284 2.56 21.41 21.27
C ILE A 284 2.45 22.93 21.18
N PRO A 285 2.64 23.68 22.28
CA PRO A 285 2.69 25.13 22.21
C PRO A 285 3.91 25.59 21.40
N GLN A 286 3.64 26.34 20.33
CA GLN A 286 4.62 27.05 19.52
C GLN A 286 4.56 28.55 19.82
N SER A 287 5.71 29.20 19.87
CA SER A 287 5.77 30.66 19.96
C SER A 287 5.33 31.26 18.61
N GLY A 288 4.16 31.90 18.60
CA GLY A 288 3.62 32.65 17.48
C GLY A 288 4.22 34.06 17.37
N ALA A 289 3.85 34.78 16.32
CA ALA A 289 4.27 36.17 16.11
C ALA A 289 3.79 37.07 17.26
N LEU A 290 4.59 38.09 17.60
CA LEU A 290 4.31 39.08 18.66
C LEU A 290 4.10 38.48 20.07
N GLY A 291 4.60 37.27 20.34
CA GLY A 291 4.48 36.64 21.67
C GLY A 291 3.14 35.94 21.92
N THR A 292 2.36 35.70 20.87
CA THR A 292 1.16 34.84 20.94
C THR A 292 1.58 33.37 21.10
N THR A 293 0.80 32.57 21.82
CA THR A 293 1.03 31.11 21.89
C THR A 293 0.12 30.44 20.86
N ASN A 294 0.71 29.85 19.83
CA ASN A 294 0.00 28.98 18.90
C ASN A 294 0.06 27.53 19.42
N VAL A 295 -0.96 26.71 19.19
CA VAL A 295 -0.95 25.31 19.62
C VAL A 295 -1.01 24.43 18.37
N GLU A 296 0.03 23.64 18.13
CA GLU A 296 0.08 22.64 17.06
C GLU A 296 -0.30 21.27 17.63
N TYR A 297 -1.26 20.59 17.01
CA TYR A 297 -1.67 19.25 17.43
C TYR A 297 -0.91 18.20 16.63
N LYS A 298 -0.08 17.40 17.33
CA LYS A 298 0.67 16.30 16.72
C LYS A 298 0.01 14.96 17.02
N GLN A 299 -0.37 14.25 15.97
CA GLN A 299 -0.98 12.92 16.07
C GLN A 299 0.04 11.86 16.50
N TYR A 300 -0.42 10.90 17.31
CA TYR A 300 0.31 9.68 17.64
C TYR A 300 -0.65 8.49 17.63
N GLY A 301 -0.09 7.28 17.64
CA GLY A 301 -0.84 6.03 17.52
C GLY A 301 -0.48 5.28 16.24
N ILE A 302 -1.42 4.52 15.70
CA ILE A 302 -1.24 3.71 14.49
C ILE A 302 -1.95 4.40 13.33
N LYS A 303 -1.18 4.80 12.31
CA LYS A 303 -1.68 5.35 11.05
C LYS A 303 -1.40 4.35 9.94
N LEU A 304 -2.43 4.01 9.18
CA LEU A 304 -2.37 3.06 8.10
C LEU A 304 -3.05 3.66 6.87
N SER A 305 -2.37 3.62 5.73
CA SER A 305 -2.89 4.07 4.43
C SER A 305 -2.61 3.00 3.38
N ILE A 306 -3.65 2.61 2.63
CA ILE A 306 -3.58 1.52 1.66
C ILE A 306 -4.28 1.94 0.37
N ILE A 307 -3.62 1.68 -0.77
CA ILE A 307 -4.16 1.85 -2.11
C ILE A 307 -3.92 0.54 -2.89
N PRO A 308 -4.90 -0.36 -2.99
CA PRO A 308 -4.73 -1.63 -3.68
C PRO A 308 -5.27 -1.59 -5.10
N VAL A 309 -4.77 -2.49 -5.94
CA VAL A 309 -5.22 -2.76 -7.30
C VAL A 309 -5.23 -4.27 -7.47
N VAL A 310 -6.39 -4.82 -7.83
CA VAL A 310 -6.58 -6.25 -8.10
C VAL A 310 -6.53 -6.48 -9.60
N ASP A 311 -5.68 -7.41 -10.03
CA ASP A 311 -5.56 -7.80 -11.45
C ASP A 311 -6.60 -8.86 -11.86
N ALA A 312 -6.57 -9.25 -13.14
CA ALA A 312 -7.45 -10.30 -13.67
C ALA A 312 -7.17 -11.70 -13.09
N ASN A 313 -5.96 -11.95 -12.57
CA ASN A 313 -5.51 -13.21 -11.98
C ASN A 313 -5.71 -13.27 -10.46
N ASN A 314 -6.43 -12.31 -9.86
CA ASN A 314 -6.60 -12.16 -8.41
C ASN A 314 -5.30 -11.92 -7.63
N ILE A 315 -4.27 -11.37 -8.28
CA ILE A 315 -3.10 -10.81 -7.62
C ILE A 315 -3.44 -9.40 -7.15
N ILE A 316 -3.18 -9.15 -5.88
CA ILE A 316 -3.40 -7.86 -5.23
C ILE A 316 -2.06 -7.15 -5.17
N SER A 317 -1.96 -6.03 -5.87
CA SER A 317 -0.85 -5.10 -5.73
C SER A 317 -1.28 -3.91 -4.90
N ALA A 318 -0.54 -3.51 -3.88
CA ALA A 318 -0.94 -2.41 -3.01
C ALA A 318 0.23 -1.51 -2.64
N HIS A 319 -0.02 -0.19 -2.63
CA HIS A 319 0.85 0.76 -1.97
C HIS A 319 0.41 0.88 -0.51
N LEU A 320 1.31 0.54 0.41
CA LEU A 320 1.04 0.46 1.84
C LEU A 320 1.97 1.41 2.58
N THR A 321 1.40 2.30 3.39
CA THR A 321 2.13 3.14 4.34
C THR A 321 1.62 2.91 5.75
N THR A 322 2.50 2.49 6.65
CA THR A 322 2.20 2.20 8.05
C THR A 322 3.11 3.01 8.96
N GLU A 323 2.53 3.75 9.89
CA GLU A 323 3.25 4.56 10.87
C GLU A 323 2.73 4.20 12.28
N ILE A 324 3.66 3.92 13.18
CA ILE A 324 3.39 3.66 14.59
C ILE A 324 4.15 4.72 15.38
N SER A 325 3.42 5.55 16.10
CA SER A 325 3.96 6.62 16.92
C SER A 325 3.51 6.43 18.37
N GLN A 326 4.47 6.36 19.29
CA GLN A 326 4.23 6.23 20.72
C GLN A 326 4.83 7.44 21.44
N ILE A 327 4.16 7.90 22.49
CA ILE A 327 4.70 8.94 23.37
C ILE A 327 5.86 8.34 24.16
N ASP A 328 7.02 8.96 24.08
CA ASP A 328 8.20 8.60 24.88
C ASP A 328 8.44 9.68 25.95
N PRO A 329 8.08 9.42 27.22
CA PRO A 329 8.28 10.38 28.29
C PRO A 329 9.75 10.53 28.71
N THR A 330 10.65 9.62 28.31
CA THR A 330 12.06 9.63 28.71
C THR A 330 12.87 10.72 27.99
N VAL A 331 12.42 11.10 26.79
CA VAL A 331 12.94 12.21 26.01
C VAL A 331 11.93 13.33 26.12
N SER A 332 12.21 14.41 26.86
CA SER A 332 11.27 15.54 26.95
C SER A 332 11.99 16.89 26.88
N TYR A 333 11.29 17.90 26.36
CA TYR A 333 11.78 19.28 26.27
C TYR A 333 10.66 20.24 26.63
N GLY A 334 10.92 21.16 27.56
CA GLY A 334 9.93 22.16 27.98
C GLY A 334 8.62 21.58 28.54
N GLY A 335 8.67 20.37 29.12
CA GLY A 335 7.49 19.65 29.62
C GLY A 335 6.72 18.84 28.56
N MET A 336 7.16 18.87 27.30
CA MET A 336 6.57 18.06 26.23
C MET A 336 7.33 16.75 26.04
N PRO A 337 6.63 15.60 25.98
CA PRO A 337 7.28 14.32 25.72
C PRO A 337 7.68 14.19 24.24
N GLY A 338 8.68 13.37 23.99
CA GLY A 338 9.13 12.98 22.67
C GLY A 338 8.21 11.94 22.05
N PHE A 339 8.48 11.59 20.79
CA PHE A 339 7.76 10.55 20.07
C PHE A 339 8.75 9.51 19.55
N LEU A 340 8.44 8.25 19.81
CA LEU A 340 9.07 7.12 19.16
C LEU A 340 8.22 6.73 17.95
N THR A 341 8.73 7.02 16.75
CA THR A 341 8.01 6.77 15.49
C THR A 341 8.69 5.68 14.67
N ARG A 342 7.91 4.71 14.20
CA ARG A 342 8.30 3.66 13.29
C ARG A 342 7.44 3.78 12.04
N ASN A 343 8.08 4.06 10.90
CA ASN A 343 7.39 4.26 9.63
C ASN A 343 7.89 3.25 8.60
N THR A 344 6.98 2.74 7.78
CA THR A 344 7.27 1.82 6.67
C THR A 344 6.36 2.18 5.51
N SER A 345 6.94 2.31 4.32
CA SER A 345 6.21 2.49 3.06
C SER A 345 6.73 1.46 2.07
N SER A 346 5.83 0.67 1.47
CA SER A 346 6.19 -0.38 0.54
C SER A 346 5.10 -0.62 -0.49
N ASP A 347 5.50 -0.88 -1.72
CA ASP A 347 4.66 -1.47 -2.75
C ASP A 347 4.79 -3.00 -2.66
N ILE A 348 3.66 -3.69 -2.54
CA ILE A 348 3.60 -5.14 -2.36
C ILE A 348 2.73 -5.76 -3.44
N SER A 349 3.04 -7.00 -3.83
CA SER A 349 2.22 -7.78 -4.76
C SER A 349 2.16 -9.22 -4.28
N MET A 350 0.95 -9.72 -4.00
CA MET A 350 0.73 -11.07 -3.48
C MET A 350 -0.65 -11.61 -3.86
N ARG A 351 -0.87 -12.92 -3.70
CA ARG A 351 -2.19 -13.51 -3.92
C ARG A 351 -3.10 -13.27 -2.72
N ALA A 352 -4.40 -13.35 -2.95
CA ALA A 352 -5.39 -13.30 -1.87
C ALA A 352 -5.14 -14.43 -0.85
N GLY A 353 -5.08 -14.07 0.44
CA GLY A 353 -4.87 -14.98 1.57
C GLY A 353 -3.40 -15.25 1.93
N GLU A 354 -2.43 -14.79 1.13
CA GLU A 354 -1.01 -14.93 1.47
C GLU A 354 -0.59 -13.86 2.49
N THR A 355 0.25 -14.25 3.45
CA THR A 355 0.84 -13.31 4.42
C THR A 355 2.25 -12.95 3.99
N LEU A 356 2.53 -11.65 3.85
CA LEU A 356 3.86 -11.12 3.57
C LEU A 356 4.40 -10.32 4.76
N ALA A 357 5.63 -10.58 5.18
CA ALA A 357 6.36 -9.69 6.06
C ALA A 357 6.90 -8.50 5.27
N ILE A 358 6.39 -7.29 5.53
CA ILE A 358 6.75 -6.08 4.78
C ILE A 358 7.98 -5.39 5.36
N SER A 359 8.24 -5.58 6.66
CA SER A 359 9.31 -4.90 7.38
C SER A 359 9.69 -5.67 8.63
N GLY A 360 10.97 -5.60 8.99
CA GLY A 360 11.52 -6.16 10.22
C GLY A 360 12.70 -5.34 10.71
N LEU A 361 12.82 -5.19 12.03
CA LEU A 361 13.91 -4.48 12.67
C LEU A 361 14.32 -5.21 13.95
N VAL A 362 15.61 -5.49 14.07
CA VAL A 362 16.23 -5.95 15.32
C VAL A 362 17.15 -4.84 15.80
N SER A 363 16.87 -4.34 17.00
CA SER A 363 17.67 -3.33 17.69
C SER A 363 18.22 -3.92 18.98
N ALA A 364 19.50 -3.72 19.26
CA ALA A 364 20.14 -4.20 20.47
C ALA A 364 21.16 -3.17 20.96
N ASP A 365 20.94 -2.69 22.19
CA ASP A 365 21.80 -1.75 22.88
C ASP A 365 22.32 -2.39 24.16
N ALA A 366 23.62 -2.32 24.39
CA ALA A 366 24.25 -2.81 25.61
C ALA A 366 25.24 -1.77 26.14
N VAL A 367 25.07 -1.40 27.41
CA VAL A 367 25.89 -0.44 28.13
C VAL A 367 26.44 -1.14 29.35
N ASN A 368 27.75 -1.04 29.55
CA ASN A 368 28.43 -1.56 30.72
C ASN A 368 29.27 -0.43 31.33
N ASP A 369 28.77 0.12 32.44
CA ASP A 369 29.47 1.16 33.19
C ASP A 369 30.09 0.53 34.44
N SER A 370 31.36 0.84 34.70
CA SER A 370 32.08 0.38 35.90
C SER A 370 32.59 1.60 36.64
N ASN A 371 32.10 1.78 37.87
CA ASN A 371 32.50 2.87 38.75
C ASN A 371 33.18 2.29 39.97
N GLY A 372 34.40 2.73 40.27
CA GLY A 372 35.12 2.22 41.43
C GLY A 372 36.22 3.14 41.90
N MET A 373 36.81 2.81 43.04
CA MET A 373 37.94 3.55 43.59
C MET A 373 39.17 3.34 42.69
N PRO A 374 39.91 4.41 42.33
CA PRO A 374 41.15 4.28 41.58
C PRO A 374 42.14 3.37 42.34
N PHE A 375 42.92 2.59 41.60
CA PHE A 375 43.82 1.54 42.09
C PHE A 375 43.13 0.34 42.75
N LEU A 376 42.31 0.53 43.80
CA LEU A 376 41.71 -0.58 44.55
C LEU A 376 40.71 -1.38 43.73
N GLY A 377 39.91 -0.73 42.89
CA GLY A 377 38.94 -1.40 42.00
C GLY A 377 39.59 -2.24 40.88
N GLN A 378 40.89 -2.08 40.65
CA GLN A 378 41.64 -2.79 39.60
C GLN A 378 42.37 -4.03 40.14
N LEU A 379 42.41 -4.24 41.46
CA LEU A 379 43.07 -5.39 42.06
C LEU A 379 42.35 -6.70 41.71
N PRO A 380 43.09 -7.77 41.38
CA PRO A 380 42.48 -9.07 41.13
C PRO A 380 41.82 -9.59 42.40
N ILE A 381 40.72 -10.35 42.24
CA ILE A 381 39.93 -10.98 43.32
C ILE A 381 39.19 -9.98 44.20
N ILE A 382 39.88 -9.05 44.87
CA ILE A 382 39.30 -8.11 45.84
C ILE A 382 38.76 -6.82 45.21
N GLY A 383 39.15 -6.49 43.97
CA GLY A 383 38.72 -5.25 43.31
C GLY A 383 37.20 -5.16 43.12
N GLN A 384 36.49 -6.28 43.08
CA GLN A 384 35.01 -6.32 43.03
C GLN A 384 34.35 -5.72 44.29
N LEU A 385 35.01 -5.73 45.44
CA LEU A 385 34.52 -5.04 46.65
C LEU A 385 34.73 -3.52 46.58
N PHE A 386 35.58 -3.03 45.68
CA PHE A 386 35.94 -1.60 45.56
C PHE A 386 35.37 -0.93 44.31
N ARG A 387 34.44 -1.61 43.63
CA ARG A 387 33.76 -1.11 42.45
C ARG A 387 32.30 -1.54 42.40
N SER A 388 31.54 -0.88 41.55
CA SER A 388 30.15 -1.14 41.21
C SER A 388 30.04 -1.22 39.70
N ASP A 389 29.58 -2.36 39.21
CA ASP A 389 29.39 -2.64 37.79
C ASP A 389 27.88 -2.53 37.50
N SER A 390 27.50 -1.59 36.62
CA SER A 390 26.12 -1.46 36.12
C SER A 390 26.05 -1.85 34.65
N PHE A 391 25.37 -2.96 34.38
CA PHE A 391 25.11 -3.46 33.04
C PHE A 391 23.65 -3.22 32.68
N ARG A 392 23.40 -2.64 31.51
CA ARG A 392 22.06 -2.45 30.95
C ARG A 392 22.06 -2.96 29.52
N ALA A 393 21.16 -3.86 29.19
CA ALA A 393 20.93 -4.34 27.84
C ALA A 393 19.45 -4.20 27.47
N LYS A 394 19.17 -3.70 26.27
CA LYS A 394 17.84 -3.58 25.70
C LYS A 394 17.87 -4.17 24.30
N LYS A 395 16.97 -5.10 24.02
CA LYS A 395 16.78 -5.69 22.69
C LYS A 395 15.33 -5.53 22.25
N SER A 396 15.08 -5.05 21.05
CA SER A 396 13.74 -4.91 20.46
C SER A 396 13.71 -5.60 19.09
N ASP A 397 12.75 -6.51 18.91
CA ASP A 397 12.50 -7.25 17.68
C ASP A 397 11.10 -6.86 17.16
N LEU A 398 11.03 -6.12 16.05
CA LEU A 398 9.81 -5.66 15.40
C LEU A 398 9.62 -6.38 14.06
N VAL A 399 8.40 -6.85 13.78
CA VAL A 399 8.00 -7.38 12.47
C VAL A 399 6.60 -6.90 12.11
N ILE A 400 6.41 -6.51 10.85
CA ILE A 400 5.11 -6.10 10.31
C ILE A 400 4.70 -7.06 9.19
N PHE A 401 3.50 -7.63 9.33
CA PHE A 401 2.89 -8.54 8.37
C PHE A 401 1.67 -7.91 7.72
N VAL A 402 1.39 -8.30 6.49
CA VAL A 402 0.16 -7.97 5.77
C VAL A 402 -0.42 -9.21 5.13
N THR A 403 -1.74 -9.36 5.28
CA THR A 403 -2.53 -10.42 4.64
C THR A 403 -3.74 -9.77 3.96
N PRO A 404 -3.76 -9.67 2.62
CA PRO A 404 -4.91 -9.18 1.89
C PRO A 404 -5.83 -10.34 1.52
N VAL A 405 -7.14 -10.13 1.62
CA VAL A 405 -8.17 -11.09 1.22
C VAL A 405 -9.15 -10.34 0.33
N ILE A 406 -9.46 -10.88 -0.85
CA ILE A 406 -10.53 -10.31 -1.67
C ILE A 406 -11.84 -10.55 -0.93
N SER A 407 -12.50 -9.47 -0.52
CA SER A 407 -13.76 -9.52 0.19
C SER A 407 -14.88 -9.10 -0.75
N ASP A 408 -15.89 -9.94 -0.86
CA ASP A 408 -17.22 -9.55 -1.29
C ASP A 408 -17.98 -9.07 -0.05
N PRO A 409 -18.99 -8.19 -0.19
CA PRO A 409 -19.78 -7.71 0.95
C PRO A 409 -20.36 -8.82 1.83
N GLU A 410 -20.59 -10.01 1.25
CA GLU A 410 -21.14 -11.21 1.90
C GLU A 410 -20.08 -12.22 2.38
N LEU A 411 -18.78 -11.96 2.17
CA LEU A 411 -17.70 -12.89 2.55
C LEU A 411 -17.35 -12.83 4.06
N ALA A 412 -16.89 -13.98 4.56
CA ALA A 412 -16.58 -14.26 5.97
C ALA A 412 -15.84 -13.15 6.74
N PRO A 413 -14.79 -12.48 6.20
CA PRO A 413 -14.05 -11.47 6.95
C PRO A 413 -14.89 -10.24 7.33
N ASN A 414 -15.83 -9.83 6.48
CA ASN A 414 -16.73 -8.72 6.78
C ASN A 414 -17.81 -9.13 7.76
N THR A 415 -18.38 -10.33 7.60
CA THR A 415 -19.36 -10.88 8.55
C THR A 415 -18.74 -11.11 9.94
N ASP A 416 -17.46 -11.46 10.03
CA ASP A 416 -16.76 -11.62 11.31
C ASP A 416 -16.58 -10.29 12.04
N LEU A 417 -16.27 -9.21 11.30
CA LEU A 417 -16.21 -7.86 11.85
C LEU A 417 -17.58 -7.38 12.33
N LEU A 418 -18.63 -7.60 11.53
CA LEU A 418 -20.02 -7.30 11.91
C LEU A 418 -20.43 -8.10 13.16
N ALA A 419 -20.17 -9.41 13.17
CA ALA A 419 -20.46 -10.26 14.31
C ALA A 419 -19.65 -9.86 15.56
N ARG A 420 -18.41 -9.39 15.39
CA ARG A 420 -17.61 -8.85 16.50
C ARG A 420 -18.23 -7.56 17.04
N ALA A 421 -18.68 -6.66 16.17
CA ALA A 421 -19.40 -5.45 16.57
C ALA A 421 -20.68 -5.80 17.36
N ASP A 422 -21.48 -6.73 16.86
CA ASP A 422 -22.70 -7.20 17.53
C ASP A 422 -22.42 -7.81 18.90
N ARG A 423 -21.35 -8.63 19.02
CA ARG A 423 -20.94 -9.19 20.32
C ARG A 423 -20.50 -8.11 21.31
N MET A 424 -19.81 -7.07 20.83
CA MET A 424 -19.41 -5.94 21.68
C MET A 424 -20.63 -5.14 22.15
N ASP A 425 -21.58 -4.85 21.26
CA ASP A 425 -22.83 -4.16 21.61
C ASP A 425 -23.65 -4.98 22.62
N GLN A 426 -23.84 -6.28 22.36
CA GLN A 426 -24.56 -7.17 23.28
C GLN A 426 -23.86 -7.29 24.64
N GLY A 427 -22.53 -7.40 24.65
CA GLY A 427 -21.73 -7.43 25.88
C GLY A 427 -21.90 -6.16 26.69
N TYR A 428 -21.77 -5.00 26.04
CA TYR A 428 -21.95 -3.70 26.67
C TYR A 428 -23.37 -3.55 27.23
N ARG A 429 -24.40 -3.90 26.45
CA ARG A 429 -25.81 -3.83 26.86
C ARG A 429 -26.11 -4.73 28.05
N LYS A 430 -25.47 -5.89 28.13
CA LYS A 430 -25.64 -6.85 29.23
C LYS A 430 -25.01 -6.34 30.52
N GLU A 431 -23.87 -5.66 30.43
CA GLU A 431 -23.09 -5.23 31.60
C GLU A 431 -23.45 -3.83 32.09
N TYR A 432 -23.79 -2.92 31.18
CA TYR A 432 -24.04 -1.50 31.48
C TYR A 432 -25.46 -1.04 31.14
N GLY A 433 -26.33 -1.94 30.66
CA GLY A 433 -27.67 -1.61 30.18
C GLY A 433 -27.66 -1.02 28.77
N ASN A 434 -28.84 -0.76 28.19
CA ASN A 434 -28.92 -0.11 26.90
C ASN A 434 -28.24 1.27 27.00
N PRO A 435 -27.17 1.55 26.23
CA PRO A 435 -26.71 2.92 26.09
C PRO A 435 -27.91 3.70 25.58
N ASN A 436 -28.26 4.79 26.27
CA ASN A 436 -29.31 5.67 25.79
C ASN A 436 -28.86 6.11 24.39
N PRO A 437 -29.55 5.70 23.30
CA PRO A 437 -29.12 6.06 21.97
C PRO A 437 -29.14 7.59 21.95
N LEU A 438 -28.04 8.20 21.52
CA LEU A 438 -27.88 9.64 21.36
C LEU A 438 -29.00 10.19 20.46
N ILE A 439 -30.21 10.45 20.99
CA ILE A 439 -31.36 11.22 20.46
C ILE A 439 -31.83 10.88 19.02
N ALA A 440 -31.15 10.01 18.26
CA ALA A 440 -31.28 9.91 16.81
C ALA A 440 -32.21 8.79 16.31
N ASP A 441 -32.74 7.94 17.19
CA ASP A 441 -33.64 6.84 16.80
C ASP A 441 -35.12 7.09 17.14
N GLN A 442 -35.48 8.24 17.70
CA GLN A 442 -36.91 8.58 17.89
C GLN A 442 -37.65 8.80 16.55
N ASP A 443 -36.94 9.17 15.47
CA ASP A 443 -37.56 9.43 14.17
C ASP A 443 -37.70 8.20 13.25
N LYS A 444 -37.08 7.06 13.57
CA LYS A 444 -37.23 5.84 12.76
C LYS A 444 -38.40 4.96 13.18
N THR A 445 -38.95 5.17 14.37
CA THR A 445 -40.09 4.38 14.89
C THR A 445 -41.45 4.95 14.43
N SER A 446 -41.49 6.15 13.87
CA SER A 446 -42.73 6.82 13.40
C SER A 446 -43.08 6.53 11.93
N LEU A 447 -42.28 5.73 11.21
CA LEU A 447 -42.51 5.35 9.81
C LEU A 447 -42.90 3.86 9.68
N MET A 448 -43.87 3.40 10.48
CA MET A 448 -44.63 2.19 10.14
C MET A 448 -45.99 2.61 9.53
N PRO A 449 -46.49 1.95 8.46
CA PRO A 449 -47.80 2.30 7.92
C PRO A 449 -48.88 1.94 8.95
N ALA A 450 -49.64 2.93 9.39
CA ALA A 450 -50.80 2.70 10.25
C ALA A 450 -51.77 1.70 9.59
N PRO A 451 -52.33 0.73 10.32
CA PRO A 451 -53.35 -0.16 9.77
C PRO A 451 -54.58 0.67 9.39
N ARG A 452 -55.09 0.47 8.16
CA ARG A 452 -56.31 1.12 7.67
C ARG A 452 -57.45 0.89 8.66
N GLN A 453 -57.86 1.94 9.36
CA GLN A 453 -59.05 1.89 10.20
C GLN A 453 -60.30 1.76 9.31
N ARG A 454 -61.15 0.80 9.67
CA ARG A 454 -62.48 0.59 9.08
C ARG A 454 -63.34 1.82 9.40
N ILE A 455 -63.85 2.47 8.36
CA ILE A 455 -64.81 3.58 8.49
C ILE A 455 -66.15 2.97 8.95
N GLU A 456 -66.61 3.32 10.15
CA GLU A 456 -68.00 3.12 10.56
C GLU A 456 -68.85 4.33 10.11
N PRO A 457 -70.12 4.12 9.69
CA PRO A 457 -70.98 5.21 9.26
C PRO A 457 -71.45 6.07 10.44
N THR A 458 -71.19 7.36 10.33
CA THR A 458 -71.57 8.45 11.24
C THR A 458 -73.08 8.51 11.52
N PRO A 459 -73.52 8.61 12.80
CA PRO A 459 -74.89 9.01 13.15
C PRO A 459 -75.06 10.54 13.02
N ALA A 460 -76.18 10.98 12.44
CA ALA A 460 -76.53 12.38 12.25
C ALA A 460 -76.73 13.12 13.60
N LEU A 461 -76.06 14.27 13.77
CA LEU A 461 -76.26 15.20 14.89
C LEU A 461 -77.18 16.36 14.46
N LEU A 462 -78.16 16.65 15.31
CA LEU A 462 -79.10 17.77 15.19
C LEU A 462 -78.42 19.13 15.44
N PRO A 463 -78.90 20.23 14.83
CA PRO A 463 -78.27 21.54 14.97
C PRO A 463 -78.56 22.21 16.32
N SER A 464 -77.56 22.92 16.84
CA SER A 464 -77.62 23.71 18.08
C SER A 464 -78.06 25.16 17.83
N PRO A 465 -78.72 25.84 18.79
CA PRO A 465 -79.25 27.19 18.60
C PRO A 465 -78.18 28.28 18.74
N ILE A 466 -78.36 29.33 17.95
CA ILE A 466 -77.51 30.54 17.89
C ILE A 466 -77.79 31.43 19.10
N ARG A 467 -76.74 31.89 19.78
CA ARG A 467 -76.84 33.04 20.70
C ARG A 467 -75.71 34.04 20.46
N SER A 468 -76.12 35.27 20.20
CA SER A 468 -75.34 36.47 19.92
C SER A 468 -74.86 37.19 21.18
N ALA A 469 -73.63 37.72 21.17
CA ALA A 469 -73.17 38.79 22.07
C ALA A 469 -72.12 39.69 21.36
N PRO A 470 -71.99 40.99 21.72
CA PRO A 470 -71.53 42.08 20.84
C PRO A 470 -70.05 42.47 20.98
N PRO A 471 -69.51 43.39 20.14
CA PRO A 471 -68.09 43.67 19.98
C PRO A 471 -67.55 44.79 20.90
N GLN A 472 -66.27 44.72 21.27
CA GLN A 472 -65.48 45.87 21.75
C GLN A 472 -64.31 46.17 20.80
N ALA A 473 -64.08 47.47 20.61
CA ALA A 473 -63.18 48.11 19.66
C ALA A 473 -61.79 48.46 20.28
N PRO A 474 -60.80 48.92 19.48
CA PRO A 474 -59.36 48.79 19.77
C PRO A 474 -58.67 50.08 20.26
N THR A 475 -57.46 49.93 20.83
CA THR A 475 -56.43 50.98 21.04
C THR A 475 -55.11 50.22 21.27
N GLY A 476 -53.92 50.48 20.73
CA GLY A 476 -53.32 51.46 19.82
C GLY A 476 -51.78 51.25 19.91
N GLU A 477 -51.03 51.84 18.96
CA GLU A 477 -49.57 52.09 18.97
C GLU A 477 -48.56 51.09 18.33
N GLN A 478 -48.43 51.23 17.00
CA GLN A 478 -47.23 51.53 16.18
C GLN A 478 -45.97 50.60 16.12
N ALA A 479 -45.64 50.26 14.87
CA ALA A 479 -44.37 49.72 14.34
C ALA A 479 -43.41 50.88 13.92
N PRO A 480 -42.12 50.67 13.50
CA PRO A 480 -41.82 50.01 12.21
C PRO A 480 -40.45 49.31 12.03
N ALA A 481 -40.37 48.60 10.89
CA ALA A 481 -39.25 48.47 9.94
C ALA A 481 -38.11 47.44 10.11
N SER A 482 -38.06 46.61 9.06
CA SER A 482 -36.98 45.77 8.49
C SER A 482 -35.61 46.45 8.36
N THR A 483 -34.49 45.68 8.37
CA THR A 483 -33.42 45.68 7.32
C THR A 483 -32.14 44.87 7.73
N ALA A 484 -31.60 44.15 6.72
CA ALA A 484 -30.19 43.78 6.44
C ALA A 484 -29.50 42.51 6.99
N LEU A 485 -29.03 41.69 6.03
CA LEU A 485 -27.88 40.78 6.10
C LEU A 485 -26.54 41.55 6.19
N PRO A 486 -25.48 41.00 6.84
CA PRO A 486 -24.13 41.51 6.70
C PRO A 486 -23.38 40.85 5.51
N ARG A 487 -22.66 41.70 4.77
CA ARG A 487 -21.75 41.38 3.65
C ARG A 487 -20.36 40.94 4.14
N GLN A 488 -19.72 40.06 3.36
CA GLN A 488 -18.28 39.80 3.35
C GLN A 488 -17.47 41.08 3.05
N PRO A 489 -16.28 41.24 3.64
CA PRO A 489 -15.25 42.13 3.12
C PRO A 489 -14.28 41.40 2.19
N SER A 490 -14.02 42.04 1.04
CA SER A 490 -13.02 41.70 0.04
C SER A 490 -11.58 41.86 0.56
N ILE A 491 -10.68 40.99 0.11
CA ILE A 491 -9.23 41.11 0.34
C ILE A 491 -8.59 41.92 -0.79
N GLU A 492 -7.94 43.00 -0.39
CA GLU A 492 -7.05 43.88 -1.15
C GLU A 492 -5.65 43.24 -1.30
N ALA A 493 -5.05 43.39 -2.48
CA ALA A 493 -3.71 42.90 -2.80
C ALA A 493 -2.60 43.90 -2.38
N ALA A 494 -1.50 43.38 -1.80
CA ALA A 494 -0.21 44.07 -1.67
C ALA A 494 0.93 43.05 -1.37
N PRO A 495 2.23 43.37 -1.50
CA PRO A 495 3.16 42.72 -2.44
C PRO A 495 4.19 41.76 -1.79
N GLU A 496 4.96 41.06 -2.64
CA GLU A 496 6.13 40.24 -2.30
C GLU A 496 7.10 40.91 -1.32
N PRO A 497 7.73 40.15 -0.40
CA PRO A 497 8.97 40.56 0.22
C PRO A 497 10.17 39.89 -0.45
N ALA A 498 11.11 40.75 -0.84
CA ALA A 498 12.43 40.44 -1.37
C ALA A 498 13.28 39.58 -0.43
N SER A 499 14.04 38.68 -1.07
CA SER A 499 15.21 37.99 -0.53
C SER A 499 16.24 38.98 0.03
N LYS A 500 16.60 38.83 1.31
CA LYS A 500 17.88 39.30 1.86
C LYS A 500 18.55 38.16 2.60
N ALA A 501 19.67 37.72 2.03
CA ALA A 501 20.62 36.82 2.66
C ALA A 501 21.32 37.52 3.84
N SER A 502 21.25 36.89 5.01
CA SER A 502 22.14 37.16 6.14
C SER A 502 22.93 35.89 6.42
N ALA A 503 24.23 35.93 6.16
CA ALA A 503 25.17 34.86 6.45
C ALA A 503 25.38 34.74 7.98
N GLN A 504 25.25 33.53 8.51
CA GLN A 504 25.62 33.17 9.87
C GLN A 504 26.66 32.03 9.84
N PRO A 505 27.71 32.04 10.69
CA PRO A 505 28.87 31.17 10.52
C PRO A 505 28.57 29.72 10.93
N ALA A 506 29.20 28.78 10.23
CA ALA A 506 29.11 27.35 10.48
C ALA A 506 29.65 26.94 11.87
N PRO A 507 29.06 25.93 12.54
CA PRO A 507 29.66 25.32 13.72
C PRO A 507 30.87 24.44 13.33
N PRO A 508 31.89 24.32 14.20
CA PRO A 508 33.10 23.57 13.88
C PRO A 508 32.83 22.05 13.87
N GLN A 509 33.42 21.36 12.89
CA GLN A 509 33.42 19.90 12.82
C GLN A 509 34.24 19.28 13.97
N PRO A 510 33.81 18.16 14.57
CA PRO A 510 34.65 17.40 15.48
C PRO A 510 35.69 16.58 14.70
N SER A 511 36.93 16.67 15.16
CA SER A 511 38.09 15.91 14.71
C SER A 511 38.00 14.43 15.07
N VAL A 512 38.46 13.59 14.14
CA VAL A 512 38.56 12.14 14.26
C VAL A 512 39.58 11.78 15.35
N SER A 513 39.17 11.04 16.37
CA SER A 513 40.07 10.40 17.34
C SER A 513 39.85 8.88 17.36
N ALA A 514 40.96 8.18 17.55
CA ALA A 514 41.17 6.76 17.29
C ALA A 514 40.25 5.80 18.07
N VAL A 515 40.01 4.63 17.46
CA VAL A 515 39.28 3.49 18.04
C VAL A 515 40.01 2.97 19.29
N PRO A 516 39.39 2.94 20.48
CA PRO A 516 40.00 2.38 21.68
C PRO A 516 39.98 0.84 21.64
N ALA A 517 41.00 0.23 22.25
CA ALA A 517 41.33 -1.20 22.20
C ALA A 517 40.25 -2.19 22.74
N GLY A 518 39.11 -1.72 23.24
CA GLY A 518 38.04 -2.56 23.81
C GLY A 518 37.10 -3.21 22.79
N VAL A 519 37.12 -2.78 21.53
CA VAL A 519 36.19 -3.30 20.50
C VAL A 519 36.57 -4.72 20.06
N ALA A 520 37.84 -5.12 20.19
CA ALA A 520 38.31 -6.46 19.85
C ALA A 520 37.89 -7.54 20.87
N GLU A 521 37.85 -7.21 22.17
CA GLU A 521 37.39 -8.12 23.22
C GLU A 521 35.87 -8.34 23.18
N ALA A 522 35.10 -7.31 22.83
CA ALA A 522 33.65 -7.43 22.67
C ALA A 522 33.25 -8.38 21.53
N LEU A 523 34.01 -8.41 20.43
CA LEU A 523 33.80 -9.33 19.31
C LEU A 523 34.16 -10.79 19.64
N GLN A 524 35.16 -11.02 20.49
CA GLN A 524 35.53 -12.36 20.94
C GLN A 524 34.50 -12.96 21.90
N LEU A 525 33.92 -12.14 22.78
CA LEU A 525 32.86 -12.59 23.70
C LEU A 525 31.53 -12.85 22.97
N LEU A 526 31.22 -12.10 21.92
CA LEU A 526 30.04 -12.36 21.08
C LEU A 526 30.14 -13.67 20.29
N THR A 527 31.36 -14.08 19.91
CA THR A 527 31.62 -15.36 19.21
C THR A 527 31.52 -16.56 20.15
N ALA A 528 31.82 -16.38 21.45
CA ALA A 528 31.71 -17.43 22.46
C ALA A 528 30.26 -17.74 22.86
N ALA A 529 29.35 -16.77 22.74
CA ALA A 529 27.94 -16.90 23.11
C ALA A 529 27.06 -17.64 22.07
N GLN A 530 27.59 -17.97 20.89
CA GLN A 530 26.85 -18.62 19.80
C GLN A 530 27.01 -20.15 19.72
N ARG A 531 27.73 -20.81 20.65
CA ARG A 531 27.84 -22.28 20.67
C ARG A 531 26.80 -22.91 21.60
N PRO A 532 25.96 -23.86 21.13
CA PRO A 532 25.09 -24.61 22.02
C PRO A 532 25.91 -25.55 22.93
N PRO A 533 25.41 -25.90 24.12
CA PRO A 533 26.14 -26.75 25.06
C PRO A 533 26.23 -28.18 24.53
N VAL A 534 27.45 -28.70 24.41
CA VAL A 534 27.72 -30.11 24.16
C VAL A 534 27.54 -30.88 25.47
N ALA A 535 26.62 -31.84 25.49
CA ALA A 535 26.46 -32.78 26.59
C ALA A 535 27.74 -33.63 26.75
N GLN A 536 28.40 -33.53 27.91
CA GLN A 536 29.52 -34.39 28.26
C GLN A 536 29.01 -35.72 28.82
N ASN A 537 29.15 -36.78 28.03
CA ASN A 537 28.99 -38.15 28.51
C ASN A 537 30.13 -38.51 29.46
N ALA A 538 29.76 -38.98 30.65
CA ALA A 538 30.63 -39.63 31.59
C ALA A 538 31.32 -40.83 30.91
N THR A 539 32.65 -40.84 30.88
CA THR A 539 33.42 -42.07 30.74
C THR A 539 34.46 -42.14 31.84
N SER A 540 34.51 -43.34 32.40
CA SER A 540 35.13 -43.76 33.63
C SER A 540 36.65 -43.71 33.60
N ASN A 541 37.16 -43.31 34.76
CA ASN A 541 38.50 -43.52 35.28
C ASN A 541 39.01 -44.95 35.02
N ALA A 542 40.05 -45.11 34.19
CA ALA A 542 40.75 -46.37 34.00
C ALA A 542 42.10 -46.29 34.72
N ALA A 543 42.15 -46.89 35.92
CA ALA A 543 43.37 -47.24 36.60
C ALA A 543 43.96 -48.52 35.97
N GLN A 544 45.30 -48.56 35.86
CA GLN A 544 46.08 -49.73 35.44
C GLN A 544 45.76 -50.97 36.29
N PRO A 545 45.99 -52.17 35.73
CA PRO A 545 46.93 -53.04 36.44
C PRO A 545 47.94 -53.79 35.56
N SER A 546 49.02 -54.11 36.28
CA SER A 546 50.17 -54.97 36.00
C SER A 546 49.83 -56.32 35.33
N GLY A 547 50.73 -56.77 34.46
CA GLY A 547 50.69 -58.11 33.89
C GLY A 547 51.21 -59.19 34.85
N ASN A 548 50.60 -60.37 34.78
CA ASN A 548 51.27 -61.67 34.71
C ASN A 548 50.24 -62.82 34.65
N GLY A 549 50.50 -63.83 33.81
CA GLY A 549 50.16 -65.22 34.11
C GLY A 549 48.96 -65.88 33.38
N LYS A 550 49.29 -66.65 32.35
CA LYS A 550 48.99 -68.10 32.20
C LYS A 550 47.53 -68.61 31.93
N VAL A 551 47.44 -69.35 30.80
CA VAL A 551 46.62 -70.55 30.47
C VAL A 551 45.17 -70.39 29.97
N ALA A 552 44.99 -70.58 28.65
CA ALA A 552 44.21 -71.60 27.90
C ALA A 552 42.71 -71.98 28.26
N PRO A 553 41.95 -72.59 27.31
CA PRO A 553 40.62 -72.11 26.88
C PRO A 553 39.45 -73.10 27.10
N GLN A 554 38.18 -72.66 26.94
CA GLN A 554 37.00 -73.47 26.49
C GLN A 554 35.73 -72.57 26.40
N VAL A 555 35.04 -72.44 25.25
CA VAL A 555 33.94 -73.26 24.64
C VAL A 555 32.51 -72.87 25.07
N GLY A 556 31.64 -72.64 24.07
CA GLY A 556 30.16 -72.56 24.12
C GLY A 556 29.61 -71.18 23.68
N VAL A 557 29.09 -70.90 22.48
CA VAL A 557 27.98 -71.47 21.65
C VAL A 557 26.58 -71.25 22.25
N LEU A 558 25.67 -70.78 21.36
CA LEU A 558 24.22 -70.46 21.47
C LEU A 558 23.93 -69.02 21.94
N GLY A 559 23.03 -68.23 21.34
CA GLY A 559 22.03 -68.35 20.27
C GLY A 559 21.19 -67.07 20.39
N ASN A 560 21.09 -66.24 19.34
CA ASN A 560 19.95 -66.07 18.42
C ASN A 560 18.60 -65.66 19.05
N SER A 561 17.89 -64.80 18.28
CA SER A 561 16.51 -64.29 18.38
C SER A 561 16.26 -63.15 19.39
N SER A 562 15.85 -61.95 19.00
CA SER A 562 14.64 -61.46 18.28
C SER A 562 13.71 -60.79 19.29
N ASP A 563 13.68 -59.46 19.32
CA ASP A 563 12.51 -58.61 19.06
C ASP A 563 12.93 -57.12 19.02
#